data_AF-A0A7S1IVI0-F1
#
_entry.id   AF-A0A7S1IVI0-F1
#
_cell.length_a   1.000
_cell.length_b   1.000
_cell.length_c   1.000
_cell.angle_alpha   90.00
_cell.angle_beta   90.00
_cell.angle_gamma   90.00
#
_symmetry.space_group_name_H-M   'P 1'
#
loop_
_entity.id
_entity.type
_entity.pdbx_description
1 polymer ?
#
loop_
_entity_poly.entity_id
_entity_poly.type
_entity_poly.pdbx_seq_one_letter_code
_entity_poly.pdbx_strand_id
1 'polypeptide(L)'
;MNWLSDKVFEIRQAATEILKQLTECFGQDWAKVKLIPKVLQLSNNKNYLYRMTVLYAVKQLSTIVGKEVVQQQILPIVIKMSVDTVPNIRFNCCKAIAAFIPKLDTSVVHQTVKPILMKLHDDHDADVKYFAAQALALC
;
A
#
# COMPACT_ATOMS: atom_id res chain seq x y z
N MET A 1 -6.79 -12.71 12.52
CA MET A 1 -6.66 -11.25 12.55
C MET A 1 -8.02 -10.64 12.20
N ASN A 2 -9.02 -10.80 13.06
CA ASN A 2 -10.38 -10.34 12.73
C ASN A 2 -10.49 -8.81 12.77
N TRP A 3 -9.57 -8.12 13.47
CA TRP A 3 -9.56 -6.67 13.60
C TRP A 3 -9.30 -5.91 12.30
N LEU A 4 -8.50 -6.47 11.38
CA LEU A 4 -8.25 -5.85 10.06
C LEU A 4 -9.46 -5.91 9.12
N SER A 5 -10.45 -6.75 9.46
CA SER A 5 -11.70 -6.91 8.73
C SER A 5 -12.90 -6.56 9.62
N ASP A 6 -12.69 -5.76 10.66
CA ASP A 6 -13.76 -5.33 11.54
C ASP A 6 -14.77 -4.45 10.79
N LYS A 7 -16.04 -4.46 11.21
CA LYS A 7 -17.08 -3.63 10.59
C LYS A 7 -16.84 -2.14 10.88
N VAL A 8 -16.30 -1.80 12.05
CA VAL A 8 -16.02 -0.43 12.47
C VAL A 8 -14.71 0.06 11.88
N PHE A 9 -14.73 1.22 11.21
CA PHE A 9 -13.54 1.80 10.60
C PHE A 9 -12.45 2.10 11.62
N GLU A 10 -12.80 2.71 12.76
CA GLU A 10 -11.85 3.04 13.82
C GLU A 10 -11.10 1.81 14.36
N ILE A 11 -11.78 0.66 14.48
CA ILE A 11 -11.13 -0.59 14.90
C ILE A 11 -10.10 -1.03 13.85
N ARG A 12 -10.42 -0.93 12.56
CA ARG A 12 -9.48 -1.26 11.49
C ARG A 12 -8.28 -0.31 11.48
N GLN A 13 -8.51 1.00 11.68
CA GLN A 13 -7.43 1.98 11.75
C GLN A 13 -6.50 1.69 12.92
N ALA A 14 -7.05 1.54 14.13
CA ALA A 14 -6.28 1.18 15.33
C ALA A 14 -5.51 -0.13 15.14
N ALA A 15 -6.11 -1.12 14.45
CA ALA A 15 -5.42 -2.35 14.12
C ALA A 15 -4.17 -2.10 13.27
N THR A 16 -4.21 -1.21 12.27
CA THR A 16 -3.02 -0.87 11.46
C THR A 16 -1.90 -0.21 12.26
N GLU A 17 -2.25 0.59 13.27
CA GLU A 17 -1.28 1.20 14.19
C GLU A 17 -0.66 0.15 15.12
N ILE A 18 -1.45 -0.83 15.58
CA ILE A 18 -0.93 -1.96 16.36
C ILE A 18 0.02 -2.81 15.52
N LEU A 19 -0.23 -3.02 14.22
CA LEU A 19 0.70 -3.73 13.34
C LEU A 19 2.07 -3.04 13.28
N LYS A 20 2.05 -1.70 13.28
CA LYS A 20 3.25 -0.86 13.33
C LYS A 20 4.04 -1.14 14.61
N GLN A 21 3.39 -1.02 15.77
CA GLN A 21 3.99 -1.26 17.09
C GLN A 21 4.54 -2.69 17.23
N LEU A 22 3.79 -3.70 16.77
CA LEU A 22 4.25 -5.09 16.76
C LEU A 22 5.52 -5.25 15.92
N THR A 23 5.61 -4.56 14.78
CA THR A 23 6.80 -4.58 13.93
C THR A 23 7.99 -3.91 14.61
N GLU A 24 7.76 -2.84 15.38
CA GLU A 24 8.80 -2.19 16.19
C GLU A 24 9.31 -3.12 17.30
N CYS A 25 8.43 -3.89 17.95
CA CYS A 25 8.81 -4.82 19.02
C CYS A 25 9.49 -6.09 18.52
N PHE A 26 8.95 -6.72 17.47
CA PHE A 26 9.41 -8.03 16.99
C PHE A 26 10.42 -7.94 15.83
N GLY A 27 10.61 -6.74 15.28
CA GLY A 27 11.54 -6.49 14.19
C GLY A 27 10.99 -6.82 12.80
N GLN A 28 11.68 -6.29 11.78
CA GLN A 28 11.26 -6.41 10.38
C GLN A 28 11.29 -7.84 9.84
N ASP A 29 12.22 -8.70 10.30
CA ASP A 29 12.32 -10.08 9.82
C ASP A 29 11.12 -10.92 10.25
N TRP A 30 10.68 -10.72 11.50
CA TRP A 30 9.43 -11.29 11.96
C TRP A 30 8.24 -10.78 11.14
N ALA A 31 8.17 -9.47 10.89
CA ALA A 31 7.08 -8.89 10.11
C ALA A 31 7.05 -9.41 8.67
N LYS A 32 8.21 -9.51 8.01
CA LYS A 32 8.41 -10.05 6.66
C LYS A 32 7.86 -11.47 6.53
N VAL A 33 8.03 -12.31 7.56
CA VAL A 33 7.64 -13.73 7.51
C VAL A 33 6.22 -13.96 8.04
N LYS A 34 5.82 -13.27 9.12
CA LYS A 34 4.61 -13.62 9.89
C LYS A 34 3.46 -12.63 9.72
N LEU A 35 3.76 -11.35 9.49
CA LEU A 35 2.79 -10.26 9.50
C LEU A 35 2.35 -9.86 8.10
N ILE A 36 3.30 -9.44 7.27
CA ILE A 36 3.05 -8.86 5.95
C ILE A 36 2.23 -9.80 5.06
N PRO A 37 2.56 -11.11 4.92
CA PRO A 37 1.74 -12.01 4.12
C PRO A 37 0.26 -12.05 4.54
N LYS A 38 -0.02 -11.98 5.85
CA LYS A 38 -1.40 -12.00 6.38
C LYS A 38 -2.15 -10.70 6.06
N VAL A 39 -1.47 -9.56 6.12
CA VAL A 39 -2.05 -8.27 5.73
C VAL A 39 -2.38 -8.29 4.24
N LEU A 40 -1.43 -8.71 3.40
CA LEU A 40 -1.56 -8.68 1.95
C LEU A 40 -2.64 -9.64 1.43
N GLN A 41 -2.98 -10.71 2.16
CA GLN A 41 -4.09 -11.61 1.81
C GLN A 41 -5.44 -10.88 1.68
N LEU A 42 -5.64 -9.79 2.42
CA LEU A 42 -6.88 -9.00 2.36
C LEU A 42 -7.00 -8.16 1.08
N SER A 43 -5.95 -8.06 0.26
CA SER A 43 -5.94 -7.26 -0.98
C SER A 43 -6.93 -7.78 -2.04
N ASN A 44 -7.26 -9.07 -2.00
CA ASN A 44 -8.20 -9.69 -2.95
C ASN A 44 -9.61 -9.85 -2.37
N ASN A 45 -9.91 -9.22 -1.23
CA ASN A 45 -11.22 -9.35 -0.60
C ASN A 45 -12.32 -8.68 -1.43
N LYS A 46 -13.51 -9.29 -1.49
CA LYS A 46 -14.68 -8.72 -2.17
C LYS A 46 -15.10 -7.36 -1.59
N ASN A 47 -14.96 -7.19 -0.27
CA ASN A 47 -15.24 -5.92 0.40
C ASN A 47 -14.08 -4.94 0.21
N TYR A 48 -14.36 -3.83 -0.49
CA TYR A 48 -13.36 -2.80 -0.77
C TYR A 48 -12.84 -2.11 0.49
N LEU A 49 -13.61 -2.07 1.60
CA LEU A 49 -13.16 -1.50 2.86
C LEU A 49 -11.99 -2.30 3.46
N TYR A 50 -11.96 -3.62 3.24
CA TYR A 50 -10.86 -4.47 3.71
C TYR A 50 -9.64 -4.35 2.80
N ARG A 51 -9.87 -4.20 1.48
CA ARG A 51 -8.79 -3.83 0.55
C ARG A 51 -8.19 -2.48 0.92
N MET A 52 -9.00 -1.50 1.29
CA MET A 52 -8.52 -0.19 1.77
C MET A 52 -7.67 -0.31 3.03
N THR A 53 -8.07 -1.20 3.94
CA THR A 53 -7.31 -1.47 5.17
C THR A 53 -5.91 -1.99 4.88
N VAL A 54 -5.73 -2.76 3.79
CA VAL A 54 -4.39 -3.15 3.32
C VAL A 54 -3.56 -1.93 2.97
N LEU A 55 -4.10 -0.97 2.21
CA LEU A 55 -3.37 0.23 1.80
C LEU A 55 -2.92 1.07 3.01
N TYR A 56 -3.79 1.22 4.02
CA TYR A 56 -3.41 1.89 5.26
C TYR A 56 -2.32 1.11 6.02
N ALA A 57 -2.48 -0.20 6.17
CA ALA A 57 -1.52 -1.04 6.86
C ALA A 57 -0.14 -1.00 6.19
N VAL A 58 -0.07 -1.15 4.86
CA VAL A 58 1.22 -1.17 4.16
C VAL A 58 1.90 0.20 4.15
N LYS A 59 1.14 1.30 4.11
CA LYS A 59 1.69 2.66 4.25
C LYS A 59 2.30 2.88 5.64
N GLN A 60 1.66 2.37 6.70
CA GLN A 60 2.21 2.44 8.06
C GLN A 60 3.45 1.55 8.19
N LEU A 61 3.36 0.29 7.77
CA LEU A 61 4.45 -0.68 7.85
C LEU A 61 5.66 -0.24 7.04
N SER A 62 5.46 0.37 5.87
CA SER A 62 6.56 0.89 5.04
C SER A 62 7.38 1.96 5.72
N THR A 63 6.93 2.56 6.84
CA THR A 63 7.76 3.52 7.59
C THR A 63 8.86 2.81 8.40
N ILE A 64 8.62 1.57 8.85
CA ILE A 64 9.55 0.82 9.72
C ILE A 64 10.31 -0.26 8.96
N VAL A 65 9.66 -0.93 8.01
CA VAL A 65 10.34 -2.01 7.29
C VAL A 65 11.38 -1.45 6.29
N GLY A 66 12.42 -2.24 6.06
CA GLY A 66 13.48 -1.91 5.12
C GLY A 66 13.04 -1.89 3.66
N LYS A 67 13.90 -1.31 2.82
CA LYS A 67 13.75 -1.20 1.36
C LYS A 67 13.42 -2.54 0.69
N GLU A 68 14.12 -3.60 1.06
CA GLU A 68 13.90 -4.93 0.49
C GLU A 68 12.44 -5.39 0.65
N VAL A 69 11.88 -5.22 1.85
CA VAL A 69 10.49 -5.62 2.15
C VAL A 69 9.48 -4.76 1.38
N VAL A 70 9.72 -3.44 1.33
CA VAL A 70 8.85 -2.53 0.56
C VAL A 70 8.85 -2.91 -0.92
N GLN A 71 10.02 -3.10 -1.51
CA GLN A 71 10.17 -3.34 -2.95
C GLN A 71 9.71 -4.74 -3.37
N GLN A 72 10.06 -5.78 -2.60
CA GLN A 72 9.83 -7.17 -3.01
C GLN A 72 8.48 -7.75 -2.56
N GLN A 73 7.91 -7.27 -1.46
CA GLN A 73 6.64 -7.81 -0.93
C GLN A 73 5.47 -6.84 -1.04
N ILE A 74 5.66 -5.58 -0.63
CA ILE A 74 4.56 -4.62 -0.54
C ILE A 74 4.21 -4.02 -1.91
N LEU A 75 5.20 -3.50 -2.63
CA LEU A 75 5.00 -2.80 -3.90
C LEU A 75 4.24 -3.64 -4.95
N PRO A 76 4.54 -4.95 -5.17
CA PRO A 76 3.82 -5.76 -6.16
C PRO A 76 2.32 -5.83 -5.89
N ILE A 77 1.91 -5.88 -4.63
CA ILE A 77 0.50 -5.91 -4.25
C ILE A 77 -0.17 -4.57 -4.48
N VAL A 78 0.49 -3.46 -4.13
CA VAL A 78 -0.07 -2.11 -4.38
C VAL A 78 -0.19 -1.82 -5.88
N ILE A 79 0.77 -2.28 -6.70
CA ILE A 79 0.67 -2.21 -8.16
C ILE A 79 -0.52 -3.04 -8.65
N LYS A 80 -0.71 -4.27 -8.15
CA LYS A 80 -1.89 -5.08 -8.52
C LYS A 80 -3.20 -4.37 -8.16
N MET A 81 -3.25 -3.71 -7.01
CA MET A 81 -4.43 -2.95 -6.56
C MET A 81 -4.62 -1.63 -7.33
N SER A 82 -3.64 -1.16 -8.10
CA SER A 82 -3.78 0.08 -8.88
C SER A 82 -4.84 -0.01 -9.99
N VAL A 83 -5.24 -1.22 -10.39
CA VAL A 83 -6.31 -1.44 -11.39
C VAL A 83 -7.65 -1.83 -10.75
N ASP A 84 -7.83 -1.56 -9.45
CA ASP A 84 -9.08 -1.86 -8.73
C ASP A 84 -10.27 -1.12 -9.34
N THR A 85 -11.45 -1.74 -9.30
CA THR A 85 -12.68 -1.14 -9.83
C THR A 85 -13.12 0.09 -9.03
N VAL A 86 -12.75 0.19 -7.75
CA VAL A 86 -13.12 1.30 -6.87
C VAL A 86 -12.07 2.42 -6.97
N PRO A 87 -12.43 3.64 -7.42
CA PRO A 87 -11.48 4.76 -7.56
C PRO A 87 -10.74 5.10 -6.26
N ASN A 88 -11.42 4.98 -5.13
CA ASN A 88 -10.83 5.19 -3.81
C ASN A 88 -9.62 4.29 -3.55
N ILE A 89 -9.67 3.03 -4.00
CA ILE A 89 -8.53 2.12 -3.89
C ILE A 89 -7.39 2.61 -4.79
N ARG A 90 -7.69 2.95 -6.04
CA ARG A 90 -6.70 3.39 -7.02
C ARG A 90 -5.96 4.66 -6.56
N PHE A 91 -6.65 5.69 -6.08
CA PHE A 91 -5.95 6.89 -5.62
C PHE A 91 -5.18 6.66 -4.32
N ASN A 92 -5.62 5.75 -3.44
CA ASN A 92 -4.82 5.37 -2.28
C ASN A 92 -3.61 4.52 -2.66
N CYS A 93 -3.65 3.78 -3.78
CA CYS A 93 -2.44 3.17 -4.35
C CYS A 93 -1.44 4.26 -4.77
N CYS A 94 -1.88 5.35 -5.42
CA CYS A 94 -0.99 6.48 -5.75
C CYS A 94 -0.33 7.06 -4.49
N LYS A 95 -1.11 7.30 -3.43
CA LYS A 95 -0.61 7.80 -2.15
C LYS A 95 0.39 6.85 -1.48
N ALA A 96 0.14 5.54 -1.54
CA ALA A 96 1.03 4.53 -1.00
C ALA A 96 2.33 4.45 -1.82
N ILE A 97 2.24 4.41 -3.14
CA ILE A 97 3.39 4.43 -4.06
C ILE A 97 4.26 5.66 -3.81
N ALA A 98 3.66 6.86 -3.68
CA ALA A 98 4.38 8.09 -3.35
C ALA A 98 5.22 7.95 -2.06
N ALA A 99 4.65 7.33 -1.02
CA ALA A 99 5.37 7.07 0.23
C ALA A 99 6.48 6.01 0.11
N PHE A 100 6.41 5.14 -0.90
CA PHE A 100 7.39 4.08 -1.11
C PHE A 100 8.59 4.55 -1.93
N ILE A 101 8.43 5.52 -2.83
CA ILE A 101 9.48 5.97 -3.76
C ILE A 101 10.86 6.17 -3.09
N PRO A 102 10.99 6.84 -1.92
CA PRO A 102 12.30 7.01 -1.27
C PRO A 102 12.98 5.69 -0.86
N LYS A 103 12.22 4.59 -0.80
CA LYS A 103 12.67 3.24 -0.45
C LYS A 103 12.80 2.32 -1.65
N LEU A 104 12.67 2.81 -2.88
CA LEU A 104 12.79 2.00 -4.10
C LEU A 104 14.13 2.21 -4.79
N ASP A 105 14.58 1.21 -5.55
CA ASP A 105 15.65 1.39 -6.52
C ASP A 105 15.21 2.32 -7.65
N THR A 106 16.11 3.19 -8.11
CA THR A 106 15.87 4.10 -9.25
C THR A 106 15.40 3.35 -10.50
N SER A 107 15.94 2.15 -10.74
CA SER A 107 15.50 1.28 -11.84
C SER A 107 14.03 0.85 -11.68
N VAL A 108 13.61 0.47 -10.47
CA VAL A 108 12.22 0.09 -10.16
C VAL A 108 11.29 1.30 -10.31
N VAL A 109 11.73 2.49 -9.86
CA VAL A 109 10.96 3.72 -10.04
C VAL A 109 10.70 3.98 -11.52
N HIS A 110 11.75 3.98 -12.36
CA HIS A 110 11.60 4.30 -13.78
C HIS A 110 10.93 3.20 -14.61
N GLN A 111 11.25 1.93 -14.37
CA GLN A 111 10.78 0.82 -15.21
C GLN A 111 9.41 0.29 -14.79
N THR A 112 9.04 0.47 -13.51
CA THR A 112 7.80 -0.11 -12.96
C THR A 112 6.85 0.96 -12.44
N VAL A 113 7.28 1.81 -11.52
CA VAL A 113 6.38 2.76 -10.84
C VAL A 113 5.88 3.85 -11.79
N LYS A 114 6.79 4.49 -12.52
CA LYS A 114 6.45 5.61 -13.41
C LYS A 114 5.44 5.23 -14.50
N PRO A 115 5.57 4.09 -15.22
CA PRO A 115 4.55 3.66 -16.19
C PRO A 115 3.17 3.42 -15.55
N ILE A 116 3.12 2.86 -14.34
CA ILE A 116 1.86 2.62 -13.63
C ILE A 116 1.20 3.95 -13.25
N LEU A 117 1.97 4.90 -12.70
CA LEU A 117 1.45 6.21 -12.33
C LEU A 117 1.03 7.04 -13.56
N MET A 118 1.74 6.93 -14.70
CA MET A 118 1.30 7.55 -15.96
C MET A 118 -0.05 7.00 -16.40
N LYS A 119 -0.27 5.68 -16.33
CA LYS A 119 -1.58 5.09 -16.63
C LYS A 119 -2.68 5.58 -15.69
N LEU A 120 -2.39 5.76 -14.40
CA LEU A 120 -3.32 6.32 -13.42
C LEU A 120 -3.56 7.82 -13.60
N HIS A 121 -2.60 8.54 -14.18
CA HIS A 121 -2.77 9.95 -14.53
C HIS A 121 -3.83 10.15 -15.62
N ASP A 122 -4.04 9.13 -16.46
CA ASP A 122 -5.08 9.09 -17.50
C ASP A 122 -6.38 8.41 -17.03
N ASP A 123 -6.55 8.15 -15.72
CA ASP A 123 -7.75 7.52 -15.15
C ASP A 123 -9.02 8.35 -15.41
N HIS A 124 -10.22 7.80 -15.26
CA HIS A 124 -11.46 8.57 -15.44
C HIS A 124 -11.79 9.43 -14.22
N ASP A 125 -11.35 9.00 -13.04
CA ASP A 125 -11.64 9.64 -11.76
C ASP A 125 -10.64 10.76 -11.43
N ALA A 126 -11.17 11.93 -11.04
CA ALA A 126 -10.37 13.13 -10.82
C ALA A 126 -9.35 12.99 -9.67
N ASP A 127 -9.72 12.31 -8.59
CA ASP A 127 -8.81 12.09 -7.46
C ASP A 127 -7.67 11.16 -7.87
N VAL A 128 -7.96 10.12 -8.66
CA VAL A 128 -6.92 9.22 -9.17
C VAL A 128 -5.92 10.00 -10.04
N LYS A 129 -6.39 10.84 -10.97
CA LYS A 129 -5.51 11.69 -11.79
C LYS A 129 -4.63 12.60 -10.94
N TYR A 130 -5.25 13.26 -9.95
CA TYR A 130 -4.59 14.21 -9.07
C TYR A 130 -3.48 13.55 -8.24
N PHE A 131 -3.79 12.45 -7.54
CA PHE A 131 -2.81 11.75 -6.71
C PHE A 131 -1.75 11.02 -7.55
N ALA A 132 -2.08 10.59 -8.77
CA ALA A 132 -1.09 10.06 -9.71
C ALA A 132 -0.08 11.13 -10.13
N ALA A 133 -0.55 12.35 -10.44
CA ALA A 133 0.33 13.48 -10.79
C ALA A 133 1.28 13.84 -9.64
N GLN A 134 0.76 13.86 -8.40
CA GLN A 134 1.59 14.11 -7.21
C GLN A 134 2.66 13.04 -7.01
N ALA A 135 2.31 11.76 -7.20
CA ALA A 135 3.27 10.67 -7.08
C ALA A 135 4.31 10.69 -8.22
N LEU A 136 3.92 11.07 -9.44
CA LEU A 136 4.83 11.21 -10.59
C LEU A 136 5.89 12.29 -10.35
N ALA A 137 5.54 13.38 -9.65
CA ALA A 137 6.48 14.45 -9.33
C ALA A 137 7.60 14.01 -8.38
N LEU A 138 7.47 12.84 -7.74
CA LEU A 138 8.49 12.24 -6.88
C LEU A 138 9.38 11.22 -7.61
N CYS A 139 9.03 10.82 -8.84
CA CYS A 139 9.69 9.77 -9.61
C CYS A 139 10.91 10.23 -10.41
#